data_AF-A0A956G5T5-F1
#
_entry.id   AF-A0A956G5T5-F1
#
_cell.length_a   1.000
_cell.length_b   1.000
_cell.length_c   1.000
_cell.angle_alpha   90.00
_cell.angle_beta   90.00
_cell.angle_gamma   90.00
#
_symmetry.space_group_name_H-M   'P 1'
#
loop_
_entity.id
_entity.type
_entity.pdbx_description
1 polymer ?
#
loop_
_entity_poly.entity_id
_entity_poly.type
_entity_poly.pdbx_seq_one_letter_code
_entity_poly.pdbx_strand_id
1 'polypeptide(L)'
;MPRRIAVCFALSTALLTSPHIARARSNLRVAIVGSIAGAVPRARPVQALLGERVVLYAVVSRRERGRWRVYTDAPSSARLGWRRLHRARPLSALSGLSLRWVRVEPQPHHVNTAPPNKGNKAYSNAVLFGRRHGQWIGFDTLEYFESAIAGANGGRLSLTRTRPTHKRVNVNGGLGTMRYRVYATLDGETVATPGAKPTMKRGVSTRVFRVSFRAADDFVGYLTGYFNVPNVFGSAPGKGRAHQTERYQGADCADVISGGARRAGAPVPYVSVAALRNYAYAVTGKLLLDSSGLWELVHDKRTGKVSRGKRVTLAWGSTRGALRRGDIMLIDYVGFNGSPRAWDHVAVLRRDNGTTRGTFDAKDRILHMGYLFGLTDTTAGSEGPAVVKFLRFRARYQRAFTRNARRVKRARARRAKLVHAKSD
;
A
#
# COMPACT_ATOMS: atom_id res chain seq x y z
N MET A 1 10.06 50.26 -44.54
CA MET A 1 11.03 49.45 -45.31
C MET A 1 12.14 48.96 -44.38
N PRO A 2 12.16 47.68 -43.97
CA PRO A 2 13.17 47.16 -43.06
C PRO A 2 14.30 46.43 -43.81
N ARG A 3 15.54 46.74 -43.44
CA ARG A 3 16.76 46.03 -43.87
C ARG A 3 16.83 44.67 -43.15
N ARG A 4 17.03 43.59 -43.90
CA ARG A 4 17.34 42.25 -43.37
C ARG A 4 18.85 42.08 -43.28
N ILE A 5 19.35 41.82 -42.08
CA ILE A 5 20.73 41.35 -41.83
C ILE A 5 20.67 39.83 -41.71
N ALA A 6 21.39 39.14 -42.60
CA ALA A 6 21.53 37.69 -42.56
C ALA A 6 22.77 37.35 -41.70
N VAL A 7 22.56 36.58 -40.64
CA VAL A 7 23.64 36.03 -39.80
C VAL A 7 23.79 34.55 -40.15
N CYS A 8 24.92 34.19 -40.77
CA CYS A 8 25.31 32.82 -41.05
C CYS A 8 25.80 32.14 -39.76
N PHE A 9 25.08 31.12 -39.28
CA PHE A 9 25.57 30.17 -38.29
C PHE A 9 26.19 28.96 -39.02
N ALA A 10 27.51 28.82 -38.94
CA ALA A 10 28.20 27.60 -39.33
C ALA A 10 28.05 26.57 -38.20
N LEU A 11 27.21 25.55 -38.41
CA LEU A 11 27.15 24.35 -37.56
C LEU A 11 28.29 23.41 -37.93
N SER A 12 29.28 23.27 -37.04
CA SER A 12 30.28 22.21 -37.12
C SER A 12 29.70 20.91 -36.54
N THR A 13 29.38 19.96 -37.41
CA THR A 13 28.99 18.59 -37.07
C THR A 13 30.21 17.75 -36.71
N ALA A 14 30.53 17.65 -35.42
CA ALA A 14 31.42 16.61 -34.90
C ALA A 14 30.62 15.30 -34.74
N LEU A 15 30.78 14.40 -35.71
CA LEU A 15 30.30 13.01 -35.66
C LEU A 15 31.16 12.20 -34.69
N LEU A 16 30.74 12.14 -33.42
CA LEU A 16 31.19 11.11 -32.48
C LEU A 16 30.40 9.83 -32.76
N THR A 17 30.96 8.95 -33.59
CA THR A 17 30.51 7.57 -33.75
C THR A 17 30.73 6.79 -32.45
N SER A 18 29.76 6.87 -31.54
CA SER A 18 29.70 5.94 -30.40
C SER A 18 29.57 4.52 -30.96
N PRO A 19 30.51 3.59 -30.67
CA PRO A 19 30.37 2.22 -31.10
C PRO A 19 29.08 1.66 -30.49
N HIS A 20 28.15 1.28 -31.36
CA HIS A 20 26.97 0.53 -31.01
C HIS A 20 27.41 -0.81 -30.41
N ILE A 21 27.65 -0.84 -29.09
CA ILE A 21 27.66 -2.07 -28.32
C ILE A 21 26.24 -2.62 -28.47
N ALA A 22 26.05 -3.51 -29.44
CA ALA A 22 24.86 -4.32 -29.56
C ALA A 22 24.72 -5.05 -28.23
N ARG A 23 23.86 -4.55 -27.33
CA ARG A 23 23.51 -5.24 -26.10
C ARG A 23 22.97 -6.60 -26.51
N ALA A 24 23.82 -7.62 -26.39
CA ALA A 24 23.46 -9.00 -26.70
C ALA A 24 22.13 -9.29 -26.00
N ARG A 25 21.10 -9.63 -26.78
CA ARG A 25 19.80 -9.95 -26.23
C ARG A 25 19.97 -11.22 -25.40
N SER A 26 19.84 -11.06 -24.08
CA SER A 26 19.82 -12.15 -23.11
C SER A 26 18.97 -13.33 -23.61
N ASN A 27 19.53 -14.54 -23.56
CA ASN A 27 18.86 -15.78 -23.97
C ASN A 27 17.98 -16.36 -22.85
N LEU A 28 17.96 -15.69 -21.70
CA LEU A 28 17.23 -16.08 -20.51
C LEU A 28 16.23 -14.98 -20.12
N ARG A 29 15.07 -15.38 -19.60
CA ARG A 29 14.09 -14.46 -19.01
C ARG A 29 13.48 -15.11 -17.80
N VAL A 30 13.08 -14.30 -16.83
CA VAL A 30 12.36 -14.78 -15.66
C VAL A 30 11.16 -13.89 -15.35
N ALA A 31 10.08 -14.52 -14.92
CA ALA A 31 8.84 -13.90 -14.47
C ALA A 31 8.33 -14.59 -13.21
N ILE A 32 7.39 -13.94 -12.51
CA ILE A 32 6.68 -14.53 -11.36
C ILE A 32 5.19 -14.62 -11.71
N VAL A 33 4.61 -15.79 -11.45
CA VAL A 33 3.16 -15.96 -11.35
C VAL A 33 2.82 -16.40 -9.93
N GLY A 34 1.63 -16.04 -9.45
CA GLY A 34 1.23 -16.43 -8.10
C GLY A 34 -0.27 -16.54 -7.94
N SER A 35 -0.68 -17.25 -6.89
CA SER A 35 -2.09 -17.45 -6.52
C SER A 35 -2.22 -17.79 -5.05
N ILE A 36 -3.43 -17.63 -4.52
CA ILE A 36 -3.88 -18.35 -3.34
C ILE A 36 -4.19 -19.81 -3.72
N ALA A 37 -4.18 -20.72 -2.74
CA ALA A 37 -4.58 -22.11 -2.95
C ALA A 37 -5.93 -22.22 -3.71
N GLY A 38 -5.98 -23.11 -4.71
CA GLY A 38 -7.16 -23.32 -5.56
C GLY A 38 -7.42 -22.27 -6.65
N ALA A 39 -6.69 -21.16 -6.68
CA ALA A 39 -6.78 -20.18 -7.77
C ALA A 39 -5.73 -20.44 -8.85
N VAL A 40 -6.06 -20.06 -10.09
CA VAL A 40 -5.12 -20.12 -11.22
C VAL A 40 -3.97 -19.12 -11.01
N PRO A 41 -2.69 -19.55 -10.98
CA PRO A 41 -1.54 -18.64 -10.88
C PRO A 41 -1.48 -17.65 -12.04
N ARG A 42 -1.25 -16.37 -11.74
CA ARG A 42 -1.15 -15.30 -12.73
C ARG A 42 -0.02 -14.33 -12.41
N ALA A 43 0.51 -13.66 -13.44
CA ALA A 43 1.43 -12.52 -13.29
C ALA A 43 0.69 -11.24 -12.85
N ARG A 44 0.00 -11.30 -11.71
CA ARG A 44 -0.76 -10.19 -11.12
C ARG A 44 -0.60 -10.20 -9.60
N PRO A 45 -0.71 -9.04 -8.93
CA PRO A 45 -0.71 -8.99 -7.48
C PRO A 45 -1.71 -9.97 -6.85
N VAL A 46 -1.29 -10.62 -5.77
CA VAL A 46 -2.14 -11.54 -5.00
C VAL A 46 -2.61 -10.84 -3.72
N GLN A 47 -3.88 -10.99 -3.39
CA GLN A 47 -4.44 -10.58 -2.10
C GLN A 47 -5.03 -11.79 -1.39
N ALA A 48 -4.63 -12.00 -0.14
CA ALA A 48 -4.98 -13.14 0.71
C ALA A 48 -5.43 -12.66 2.09
N LEU A 49 -6.28 -13.44 2.77
CA LEU A 49 -6.45 -13.27 4.21
C LEU A 49 -5.20 -13.79 4.92
N LEU A 50 -4.90 -13.23 6.09
CA LEU A 50 -3.87 -13.77 6.96
C LEU A 50 -4.11 -15.27 7.20
N GLY A 51 -3.07 -16.09 7.05
CA GLY A 51 -3.16 -17.54 7.17
C GLY A 51 -3.50 -18.28 5.87
N GLU A 52 -4.10 -17.63 4.86
CA GLU A 52 -4.27 -18.27 3.55
C GLU A 52 -2.91 -18.51 2.89
N ARG A 53 -2.72 -19.70 2.32
CA ARG A 53 -1.49 -20.03 1.58
C ARG A 53 -1.48 -19.35 0.22
N VAL A 54 -0.50 -18.49 0.01
CA VAL A 54 -0.10 -17.93 -1.29
C VAL A 54 1.12 -18.68 -1.79
N VAL A 55 1.11 -19.11 -3.04
CA VAL A 55 2.27 -19.72 -3.70
C VAL A 55 2.68 -18.86 -4.89
N LEU A 56 3.95 -18.48 -4.92
CA LEU A 56 4.60 -17.84 -6.05
C LEU A 56 5.45 -18.88 -6.79
N TYR A 57 5.48 -18.79 -8.10
CA TYR A 57 6.23 -19.67 -8.98
C TYR A 57 7.15 -18.85 -9.87
N ALA A 58 8.40 -19.28 -9.98
CA ALA A 58 9.31 -18.79 -11.00
C ALA A 58 8.90 -19.37 -12.36
N VAL A 59 8.89 -18.51 -13.38
CA VAL A 59 8.68 -18.89 -14.78
C VAL A 59 9.91 -18.46 -15.54
N VAL A 60 10.76 -19.41 -15.90
CA VAL A 60 11.98 -19.19 -16.67
C VAL A 60 11.66 -19.41 -18.14
N SER A 61 12.14 -18.53 -19.02
CA SER A 61 12.11 -18.76 -20.46
C SER A 61 13.54 -18.75 -21.00
N ARG A 62 13.89 -19.75 -21.80
CA ARG A 62 15.22 -19.90 -22.42
C ARG A 62 15.06 -19.98 -23.93
N ARG A 63 15.99 -19.39 -24.68
CA ARG A 63 16.06 -19.55 -26.13
C ARG A 63 16.81 -20.84 -26.48
N GLU A 64 16.16 -21.72 -27.23
CA GLU A 64 16.70 -23.00 -27.71
C GLU A 64 16.42 -23.13 -29.21
N ARG A 65 17.48 -23.34 -30.01
CA ARG A 65 17.38 -23.43 -31.49
C ARG A 65 16.52 -22.28 -32.06
N GLY A 66 16.80 -21.06 -31.59
CA GLY A 66 16.11 -19.84 -32.01
C GLY A 66 14.73 -19.58 -31.37
N ARG A 67 14.10 -20.55 -30.67
CA ARG A 67 12.74 -20.45 -30.12
C ARG A 67 12.72 -20.31 -28.60
N TRP A 68 11.76 -19.56 -28.06
CA TRP A 68 11.55 -19.47 -26.61
C TRP A 68 10.83 -20.71 -26.06
N ARG A 69 11.50 -21.44 -25.17
CA ARG A 69 10.92 -22.50 -24.34
C ARG A 69 10.67 -21.97 -22.93
N VAL A 70 9.62 -22.48 -22.29
CA VAL A 70 9.19 -22.02 -20.96
C VAL A 70 9.32 -23.17 -19.98
N TYR A 71 9.87 -22.86 -18.81
CA TYR A 71 10.16 -23.77 -17.71
C TYR A 71 9.53 -23.23 -16.42
N THR A 72 8.75 -24.05 -15.72
CA THR A 72 8.11 -23.68 -14.46
C THR A 72 7.57 -24.91 -13.74
N ASP A 73 7.54 -24.86 -12.41
CA ASP A 73 6.83 -25.85 -11.58
C ASP A 73 5.41 -25.40 -11.22
N ALA A 74 4.90 -24.34 -11.87
CA ALA A 74 3.52 -23.91 -11.74
C ALA A 74 2.57 -24.95 -12.38
N PRO A 75 1.34 -25.11 -11.86
CA PRO A 75 0.31 -25.89 -12.53
C PRO A 75 0.14 -25.48 -14.00
N SER A 76 -0.13 -26.44 -14.89
CA SER A 76 -0.33 -26.21 -16.34
C SER A 76 -1.41 -25.16 -16.69
N SER A 77 -2.37 -24.95 -15.76
CA SER A 77 -3.41 -23.93 -15.86
C SER A 77 -2.91 -22.48 -15.65
N ALA A 78 -1.70 -22.30 -15.11
CA ALA A 78 -1.09 -21.00 -14.84
C ALA A 78 -1.00 -20.13 -16.10
N ARG A 79 -1.02 -18.81 -15.91
CA ARG A 79 -1.00 -17.84 -17.02
C ARG A 79 0.06 -16.76 -16.84
N LEU A 80 0.84 -16.55 -17.89
CA LEU A 80 1.73 -15.40 -18.04
C LEU A 80 1.12 -14.44 -19.08
N GLY A 81 0.52 -13.35 -18.59
CA GLY A 81 -0.34 -12.51 -19.42
C GLY A 81 -1.60 -13.27 -19.85
N TRP A 82 -1.81 -13.40 -21.15
CA TRP A 82 -2.94 -14.12 -21.76
C TRP A 82 -2.60 -15.59 -22.07
N ARG A 83 -1.32 -15.95 -22.11
CA ARG A 83 -0.84 -17.29 -22.48
C ARG A 83 -0.95 -18.27 -21.32
N ARG A 84 -1.54 -19.43 -21.56
CA ARG A 84 -1.52 -20.60 -20.64
C ARG A 84 -0.16 -21.29 -20.69
N LEU A 85 0.33 -21.78 -19.55
CA LEU A 85 1.63 -22.45 -19.43
C LEU A 85 1.56 -23.98 -19.61
N HIS A 86 0.54 -24.49 -20.31
CA HIS A 86 0.30 -25.94 -20.47
C HIS A 86 1.40 -26.72 -21.21
N ARG A 87 2.25 -26.05 -22.01
CA ARG A 87 3.42 -26.66 -22.67
C ARG A 87 4.74 -26.33 -21.98
N ALA A 88 4.69 -25.80 -20.75
CA ALA A 88 5.91 -25.53 -20.00
C ALA A 88 6.52 -26.84 -19.50
N ARG A 89 7.84 -26.91 -19.51
CA ARG A 89 8.62 -28.02 -18.94
C ARG A 89 8.88 -27.76 -17.45
N PRO A 90 9.16 -28.78 -16.63
CA PRO A 90 9.56 -28.57 -15.23
C PRO A 90 10.90 -27.81 -15.15
N LEU A 91 11.14 -27.08 -14.05
CA LEU A 91 12.40 -26.34 -13.87
C LEU A 91 13.62 -27.29 -13.77
N SER A 92 13.41 -28.52 -13.30
CA SER A 92 14.45 -29.56 -13.25
C SER A 92 15.02 -29.95 -14.61
N ALA A 93 14.35 -29.61 -15.72
CA ALA A 93 14.87 -29.83 -17.07
C ALA A 93 15.97 -28.82 -17.47
N LEU A 94 16.24 -27.82 -16.65
CA LEU A 94 17.35 -26.88 -16.82
C LEU A 94 18.47 -27.23 -15.83
N SER A 95 19.38 -28.12 -16.24
CA SER A 95 20.58 -28.44 -15.45
C SER A 95 21.38 -27.17 -15.17
N GLY A 96 21.88 -27.03 -13.93
CA GLY A 96 22.63 -25.84 -13.51
C GLY A 96 21.80 -24.59 -13.25
N LEU A 97 20.46 -24.63 -13.37
CA LEU A 97 19.61 -23.51 -12.98
C LEU A 97 19.69 -23.28 -11.47
N SER A 98 20.10 -22.08 -11.08
CA SER A 98 19.98 -21.59 -9.70
C SER A 98 18.93 -20.49 -9.64
N LEU A 99 18.04 -20.57 -8.64
CA LEU A 99 17.06 -19.55 -8.35
C LEU A 99 17.33 -18.94 -6.97
N ARG A 100 17.05 -17.65 -6.82
CA ARG A 100 17.13 -16.97 -5.53
C ARG A 100 16.01 -15.95 -5.38
N TRP A 101 15.17 -16.14 -4.36
CA TRP A 101 14.10 -15.20 -4.04
C TRP A 101 14.56 -14.14 -3.05
N VAL A 102 14.12 -12.91 -3.27
CA VAL A 102 14.33 -11.79 -2.35
C VAL A 102 13.03 -11.03 -2.12
N ARG A 103 12.95 -10.38 -0.96
CA ARG A 103 11.96 -9.35 -0.68
C ARG A 103 12.40 -8.05 -1.34
N VAL A 104 11.44 -7.25 -1.79
CA VAL A 104 11.64 -5.87 -2.21
C VAL A 104 10.87 -4.99 -1.23
N GLU A 105 11.59 -4.24 -0.41
CA GLU A 105 11.06 -3.56 0.78
C GLU A 105 11.18 -2.04 0.61
N PRO A 106 10.13 -1.27 0.96
CA PRO A 106 10.28 0.18 1.03
C PRO A 106 11.18 0.53 2.22
N GLN A 107 12.01 1.55 2.06
CA GLN A 107 12.46 2.28 3.24
C GLN A 107 11.25 2.99 3.86
N PRO A 108 11.15 3.13 5.19
CA PRO A 108 10.04 3.88 5.79
C PRO A 108 10.08 5.37 5.43
N HIS A 109 11.28 5.92 5.23
CA HIS A 109 11.55 7.32 4.97
C HIS A 109 12.85 7.47 4.18
N HIS A 110 13.22 8.70 3.81
CA HIS A 110 14.49 8.95 3.10
C HIS A 110 15.71 8.50 3.91
N VAL A 111 16.49 7.60 3.34
CA VAL A 111 17.74 7.07 3.92
C VAL A 111 18.92 7.46 3.05
N ASN A 112 18.83 7.21 1.73
CA ASN A 112 19.94 7.44 0.79
C ASN A 112 19.69 8.64 -0.13
N THR A 113 18.46 9.10 -0.28
CA THR A 113 18.15 10.28 -1.10
C THR A 113 17.82 11.48 -0.22
N ALA A 114 18.12 12.68 -0.71
CA ALA A 114 17.75 13.90 0.00
C ALA A 114 16.23 14.06 0.02
N PRO A 115 15.61 14.34 1.18
CA PRO A 115 14.18 14.58 1.25
C PRO A 115 13.80 15.91 0.58
N PRO A 116 12.59 16.03 0.01
CA PRO A 116 12.14 17.26 -0.65
C PRO A 116 11.80 18.38 0.35
N ASN A 117 11.59 18.06 1.62
CA ASN A 117 11.39 19.03 2.70
C ASN A 117 12.66 19.09 3.56
N LYS A 118 13.37 20.23 3.56
CA LYS A 118 14.63 20.42 4.29
C LYS A 118 14.46 20.06 5.77
N GLY A 119 15.38 19.24 6.29
CA GLY A 119 15.38 18.80 7.70
C GLY A 119 14.35 17.74 8.06
N ASN A 120 13.52 17.27 7.12
CA ASN A 120 12.50 16.25 7.39
C ASN A 120 12.66 15.04 6.47
N LYS A 121 12.94 13.87 7.04
CA LYS A 121 13.17 12.64 6.26
C LYS A 121 11.91 12.01 5.68
N ALA A 122 10.70 12.49 6.03
CA ALA A 122 9.46 11.90 5.54
C ALA A 122 9.34 12.02 4.02
N TYR A 123 8.82 10.97 3.38
CA TYR A 123 8.41 11.09 1.99
C TYR A 123 7.24 12.07 1.86
N SER A 124 7.32 12.94 0.87
CA SER A 124 6.33 13.98 0.67
C SER A 124 6.25 14.47 -0.76
N ASN A 125 5.05 14.40 -1.32
CA ASN A 125 4.72 15.06 -2.58
C ASN A 125 4.31 16.54 -2.40
N ALA A 126 4.24 17.03 -1.16
CA ALA A 126 3.84 18.38 -0.81
C ALA A 126 4.76 19.01 0.24
N VAL A 127 4.61 20.31 0.49
CA VAL A 127 5.29 20.98 1.61
C VAL A 127 4.73 20.46 2.93
N LEU A 128 5.57 19.88 3.79
CA LEU A 128 5.14 19.15 4.98
C LEU A 128 4.68 20.07 6.11
N PHE A 129 5.24 21.29 6.26
CA PHE A 129 4.91 22.23 7.35
C PHE A 129 5.07 23.70 6.94
N GLY A 130 4.59 24.62 7.80
CA GLY A 130 4.77 26.07 7.64
C GLY A 130 3.75 26.73 6.72
N ARG A 131 4.01 27.99 6.31
CA ARG A 131 3.06 28.83 5.55
C ARG A 131 2.59 28.20 4.23
N ARG A 132 3.42 27.39 3.59
CA ARG A 132 3.14 26.70 2.32
C ARG A 132 2.63 25.26 2.51
N HIS A 133 2.34 24.84 3.75
CA HIS A 133 1.91 23.49 4.08
C HIS A 133 0.80 22.99 3.14
N GLY A 134 0.99 21.78 2.60
CA GLY A 134 0.09 21.13 1.65
C GLY A 134 0.22 21.63 0.20
N GLN A 135 1.12 22.55 -0.13
CA GLN A 135 1.41 22.91 -1.51
C GLN A 135 2.12 21.76 -2.22
N TRP A 136 1.61 21.35 -3.39
CA TRP A 136 2.21 20.31 -4.23
C TRP A 136 3.61 20.71 -4.72
N ILE A 137 4.58 19.79 -4.61
CA ILE A 137 5.98 19.99 -5.05
C ILE A 137 6.46 18.90 -6.02
N GLY A 138 5.57 18.03 -6.48
CA GLY A 138 5.88 16.94 -7.39
C GLY A 138 5.91 15.58 -6.71
N PHE A 139 6.07 14.52 -7.49
CA PHE A 139 6.25 13.18 -6.93
C PHE A 139 7.62 13.08 -6.25
N ASP A 140 7.62 12.63 -5.00
CA ASP A 140 8.84 12.27 -4.30
C ASP A 140 9.46 10.98 -4.86
N THR A 141 10.72 10.70 -4.51
CA THR A 141 11.48 9.49 -4.82
C THR A 141 11.43 8.50 -3.66
N LEU A 142 10.52 7.52 -3.73
CA LEU A 142 10.40 6.49 -2.68
C LEU A 142 11.49 5.42 -2.84
N GLU A 143 12.25 5.19 -1.77
CA GLU A 143 13.38 4.26 -1.79
C GLU A 143 12.94 2.85 -1.46
N TYR A 144 13.57 1.89 -2.12
CA TYR A 144 13.36 0.47 -1.88
C TYR A 144 14.72 -0.22 -1.81
N PHE A 145 14.80 -1.31 -1.05
CA PHE A 145 15.96 -2.18 -0.98
C PHE A 145 15.53 -3.65 -1.14
N GLU A 146 16.50 -4.54 -1.32
CA GLU A 146 16.26 -5.98 -1.42
C GLU A 146 16.84 -6.68 -0.21
N SER A 147 16.09 -7.64 0.34
CA SER A 147 16.57 -8.48 1.44
C SER A 147 16.40 -9.96 1.12
N ALA A 148 17.39 -10.76 1.47
CA ALA A 148 17.37 -12.19 1.22
C ALA A 148 16.23 -12.88 1.98
N ILE A 149 15.67 -13.95 1.39
CA ILE A 149 14.76 -14.87 2.07
C ILE A 149 15.55 -16.17 2.28
N ALA A 150 15.90 -16.46 3.54
CA ALA A 150 16.71 -17.63 3.87
C ALA A 150 16.08 -18.92 3.32
N GLY A 151 16.89 -19.75 2.66
CA GLY A 151 16.47 -21.03 2.08
C GLY A 151 15.54 -20.95 0.85
N ALA A 152 15.16 -19.76 0.39
CA ALA A 152 14.25 -19.61 -0.74
C ALA A 152 15.01 -19.64 -2.07
N ASN A 153 15.52 -20.82 -2.43
CA ASN A 153 16.29 -21.04 -3.67
C ASN A 153 15.57 -21.96 -4.69
N GLY A 154 14.34 -22.40 -4.40
CA GLY A 154 13.57 -23.27 -5.27
C GLY A 154 12.72 -22.55 -6.32
N GLY A 155 12.07 -23.32 -7.20
CA GLY A 155 11.10 -22.82 -8.19
C GLY A 155 9.81 -22.23 -7.61
N ARG A 156 9.57 -22.45 -6.30
CA ARG A 156 8.34 -22.09 -5.58
C ARG A 156 8.66 -21.34 -4.30
N LEU A 157 7.86 -20.32 -3.98
CA LEU A 157 7.88 -19.60 -2.71
C LEU A 157 6.49 -19.62 -2.08
N SER A 158 6.36 -20.23 -0.90
CA SER A 158 5.09 -20.36 -0.17
C SER A 158 5.02 -19.33 0.97
N LEU A 159 3.92 -18.60 1.05
CA LEU A 159 3.71 -17.49 1.97
C LEU A 159 2.35 -17.61 2.65
N THR A 160 2.27 -17.36 3.96
CA THR A 160 1.00 -17.26 4.72
C THR A 160 0.84 -15.93 5.44
N ARG A 161 1.90 -15.11 5.41
CA ARG A 161 2.02 -13.82 6.07
C ARG A 161 3.16 -13.01 5.46
N THR A 162 3.18 -11.69 5.67
CA THR A 162 4.33 -10.84 5.39
C THR A 162 5.40 -10.96 6.48
N ARG A 163 6.65 -10.64 6.14
CA ARG A 163 7.78 -10.58 7.08
C ARG A 163 8.75 -9.46 6.64
N PRO A 164 8.44 -8.18 6.88
CA PRO A 164 9.41 -7.10 6.67
C PRO A 164 10.66 -7.33 7.52
N THR A 165 11.82 -6.87 7.05
CA THR A 165 13.07 -6.92 7.84
C THR A 165 13.17 -5.80 8.86
N HIS A 166 12.56 -4.65 8.57
CA HIS A 166 12.59 -3.52 9.50
C HIS A 166 11.73 -3.79 10.75
N LYS A 167 12.35 -3.87 11.93
CA LYS A 167 11.69 -4.26 13.20
C LYS A 167 10.43 -3.43 13.52
N ARG A 168 10.49 -2.10 13.38
CA ARG A 168 9.33 -1.20 13.64
C ARG A 168 8.19 -1.34 12.63
N VAL A 169 8.44 -1.93 11.47
CA VAL A 169 7.43 -2.18 10.43
C VAL A 169 6.85 -3.59 10.62
N ASN A 170 7.67 -4.56 11.03
CA ASN A 170 7.29 -5.94 11.31
C ASN A 170 6.62 -6.12 12.68
N VAL A 171 5.59 -5.32 12.97
CA VAL A 171 4.85 -5.36 14.25
C VAL A 171 3.40 -5.83 14.10
N ASN A 172 2.93 -6.02 12.86
CA ASN A 172 1.51 -6.24 12.55
C ASN A 172 1.14 -7.73 12.37
N GLY A 173 1.87 -8.65 13.01
CA GLY A 173 1.57 -10.08 12.96
C GLY A 173 1.59 -10.69 11.55
N GLY A 174 2.33 -10.07 10.62
CA GLY A 174 2.43 -10.49 9.23
C GLY A 174 1.25 -10.07 8.33
N LEU A 175 0.44 -9.11 8.77
CA LEU A 175 -0.46 -8.35 7.89
C LEU A 175 0.33 -7.38 7.00
N GLY A 176 -0.31 -6.87 5.96
CA GLY A 176 0.26 -5.85 5.08
C GLY A 176 0.69 -6.34 3.73
N THR A 177 1.50 -5.54 3.06
CA THR A 177 1.97 -5.77 1.71
C THR A 177 3.47 -6.06 1.70
N MET A 178 3.88 -7.02 0.87
CA MET A 178 5.28 -7.24 0.53
C MET A 178 5.42 -7.42 -0.98
N ARG A 179 6.63 -7.18 -1.48
CA ARG A 179 6.99 -7.40 -2.87
C ARG A 179 8.13 -8.39 -2.96
N TYR A 180 8.19 -9.08 -4.10
CA TYR A 180 9.11 -10.18 -4.32
C TYR A 180 9.76 -10.06 -5.68
N ARG A 181 11.04 -10.43 -5.70
CA ARG A 181 11.84 -10.58 -6.90
C ARG A 181 12.48 -11.96 -6.89
N VAL A 182 12.70 -12.52 -8.06
CA VAL A 182 13.48 -13.74 -8.25
C VAL A 182 14.63 -13.46 -9.21
N TYR A 183 15.80 -13.96 -8.85
CA TYR A 183 16.97 -14.08 -9.69
C TYR A 183 17.02 -15.50 -10.26
N ALA A 184 17.39 -15.62 -11.53
CA ALA A 184 17.65 -16.88 -12.21
C ALA A 184 19.03 -16.83 -12.85
N THR A 185 19.88 -17.80 -12.50
CA THR A 185 21.23 -17.95 -13.04
C THR A 185 21.33 -19.29 -13.75
N LEU A 186 21.77 -19.30 -15.00
CA LEU A 186 21.93 -20.50 -15.82
C LEU A 186 23.07 -20.28 -16.81
N ASP A 187 23.99 -21.24 -16.92
CA ASP A 187 25.13 -21.19 -17.84
C ASP A 187 25.95 -19.87 -17.71
N GLY A 188 26.15 -19.41 -16.46
CA GLY A 188 26.82 -18.14 -16.14
C GLY A 188 25.97 -16.88 -16.37
N GLU A 189 24.85 -16.95 -17.09
CA GLU A 189 23.95 -15.84 -17.35
C GLU A 189 22.99 -15.62 -16.18
N THR A 190 22.91 -14.40 -15.64
CA THR A 190 21.96 -14.05 -14.56
C THR A 190 20.93 -13.02 -15.04
N VAL A 191 19.66 -13.36 -14.90
CA VAL A 191 18.52 -12.46 -15.13
C VAL A 191 17.64 -12.38 -13.89
N ALA A 192 16.78 -11.36 -13.83
CA ALA A 192 15.90 -11.19 -12.69
C ALA A 192 14.60 -10.49 -13.07
N THR A 193 13.54 -10.72 -12.29
CA THR A 193 12.32 -9.91 -12.39
C THR A 193 12.60 -8.47 -11.95
N PRO A 194 11.70 -7.50 -12.22
CA PRO A 194 11.82 -6.16 -11.65
C PRO A 194 12.01 -6.21 -10.12
N GLY A 195 12.81 -5.28 -9.59
CA GLY A 195 13.28 -5.25 -8.20
C GLY A 195 13.19 -3.88 -7.53
N ALA A 196 14.09 -3.64 -6.58
CA ALA A 196 14.12 -2.40 -5.79
C ALA A 196 14.57 -1.15 -6.57
N LYS A 197 15.30 -1.32 -7.67
CA LYS A 197 15.77 -0.20 -8.49
C LYS A 197 14.57 0.68 -8.89
N PRO A 198 14.58 1.99 -8.54
CA PRO A 198 13.47 2.87 -8.87
C PRO A 198 13.37 2.98 -10.39
N THR A 199 12.16 2.78 -10.91
CA THR A 199 11.89 2.99 -12.35
C THR A 199 11.22 4.33 -12.60
N MET A 200 10.89 5.07 -11.55
CA MET A 200 10.15 6.33 -11.56
C MET A 200 10.24 7.03 -10.20
N LYS A 201 9.93 8.33 -10.14
CA LYS A 201 9.84 9.08 -8.87
C LYS A 201 8.96 8.35 -7.83
N ARG A 202 7.80 7.79 -8.22
CA ARG A 202 6.89 7.01 -7.33
C ARG A 202 7.45 5.68 -6.75
N GLY A 203 8.76 5.46 -6.81
CA GLY A 203 9.48 4.34 -6.25
C GLY A 203 9.42 3.10 -7.11
N VAL A 204 8.96 2.01 -6.50
CA VAL A 204 8.97 0.68 -7.10
C VAL A 204 8.01 0.55 -8.28
N SER A 205 8.45 -0.17 -9.31
CA SER A 205 7.63 -0.49 -10.48
C SER A 205 6.38 -1.30 -10.09
N THR A 206 5.25 -1.03 -10.76
CA THR A 206 4.03 -1.86 -10.62
C THR A 206 4.20 -3.29 -11.16
N ARG A 207 5.32 -3.56 -11.84
CA ARG A 207 5.69 -4.89 -12.35
C ARG A 207 6.40 -5.76 -11.30
N VAL A 208 6.84 -5.19 -10.17
CA VAL A 208 7.38 -6.01 -9.07
C VAL A 208 6.23 -6.79 -8.45
N PHE A 209 6.40 -8.11 -8.28
CA PHE A 209 5.30 -8.97 -7.87
C PHE A 209 4.89 -8.66 -6.42
N ARG A 210 3.61 -8.36 -6.20
CA ARG A 210 3.08 -7.93 -4.89
C ARG A 210 2.17 -8.98 -4.29
N VAL A 211 2.35 -9.24 -2.99
CA VAL A 211 1.42 -10.03 -2.17
C VAL A 211 0.96 -9.16 -1.00
N SER A 212 -0.35 -9.15 -0.74
CA SER A 212 -0.94 -8.45 0.40
C SER A 212 -1.76 -9.42 1.25
N PHE A 213 -1.48 -9.45 2.55
CA PHE A 213 -2.27 -10.16 3.55
C PHE A 213 -3.12 -9.16 4.34
N ARG A 214 -4.43 -9.44 4.45
CA ARG A 214 -5.38 -8.59 5.17
C ARG A 214 -6.08 -9.38 6.28
N ALA A 215 -6.56 -8.69 7.30
CA ALA A 215 -7.19 -9.32 8.45
C ALA A 215 -8.61 -9.82 8.14
N ALA A 216 -9.37 -9.11 7.30
CA ALA A 216 -10.77 -9.41 7.01
C ALA A 216 -11.22 -8.90 5.64
N ASP A 217 -12.44 -9.27 5.25
CA ASP A 217 -13.09 -8.91 3.98
C ASP A 217 -13.97 -7.63 4.06
N ASP A 218 -13.86 -6.88 5.15
CA ASP A 218 -14.53 -5.61 5.36
C ASP A 218 -13.58 -4.41 5.22
N PHE A 219 -14.12 -3.20 5.34
CA PHE A 219 -13.37 -1.94 5.18
C PHE A 219 -12.08 -1.89 6.01
N VAL A 220 -12.16 -2.14 7.32
CA VAL A 220 -11.01 -2.12 8.22
C VAL A 220 -10.04 -3.26 7.91
N GLY A 221 -10.55 -4.44 7.53
CA GLY A 221 -9.74 -5.54 7.03
C GLY A 221 -8.91 -5.12 5.82
N TYR A 222 -9.51 -4.47 4.83
CA TYR A 222 -8.77 -3.95 3.66
C TYR A 222 -7.73 -2.89 4.01
N LEU A 223 -7.95 -2.05 5.03
CA LEU A 223 -6.92 -1.12 5.52
C LEU A 223 -5.67 -1.87 5.98
N THR A 224 -5.80 -2.98 6.72
CA THR A 224 -4.62 -3.75 7.17
C THR A 224 -3.75 -4.29 6.04
N GLY A 225 -4.26 -4.38 4.81
CA GLY A 225 -3.44 -4.70 3.64
C GLY A 225 -2.39 -3.62 3.31
N TYR A 226 -2.56 -2.40 3.82
CA TYR A 226 -1.64 -1.26 3.64
C TYR A 226 -0.53 -1.19 4.70
N PHE A 227 -0.47 -2.11 5.67
CA PHE A 227 0.75 -2.24 6.47
C PHE A 227 1.96 -2.48 5.55
N ASN A 228 3.11 -1.94 5.94
CA ASN A 228 4.36 -1.94 5.16
C ASN A 228 4.28 -1.16 3.83
N VAL A 229 3.27 -0.30 3.64
CA VAL A 229 3.25 0.72 2.59
C VAL A 229 3.75 2.02 3.20
N PRO A 230 4.75 2.71 2.61
CA PRO A 230 5.31 3.91 3.20
C PRO A 230 4.28 5.04 3.27
N ASN A 231 4.40 5.85 4.32
CA ASN A 231 3.67 7.12 4.41
C ASN A 231 4.27 8.10 3.40
N VAL A 232 3.42 8.75 2.60
CA VAL A 232 3.83 9.79 1.66
C VAL A 232 2.87 10.95 1.82
N PHE A 233 3.33 12.04 2.42
CA PHE A 233 2.48 13.21 2.63
C PHE A 233 2.11 13.86 1.29
N GLY A 234 0.87 14.31 1.17
CA GLY A 234 0.34 14.90 -0.06
C GLY A 234 -0.15 13.86 -1.06
N SER A 235 -1.48 13.75 -1.15
CA SER A 235 -2.18 12.94 -2.14
C SER A 235 -1.68 13.19 -3.57
N ALA A 236 -1.47 12.11 -4.30
CA ALA A 236 -1.00 12.18 -5.68
C ALA A 236 -2.08 12.76 -6.60
N PRO A 237 -1.74 13.64 -7.56
CA PRO A 237 -2.67 13.99 -8.61
C PRO A 237 -3.00 12.74 -9.43
N GLY A 238 -4.28 12.59 -9.74
CA GLY A 238 -4.79 11.49 -10.55
C GLY A 238 -6.03 10.83 -9.95
N LYS A 239 -6.77 10.12 -10.79
CA LYS A 239 -8.01 9.44 -10.39
C LYS A 239 -7.88 7.92 -10.57
N GLY A 240 -8.58 7.18 -9.72
CA GLY A 240 -8.76 5.74 -9.88
C GLY A 240 -7.47 4.93 -9.85
N ARG A 241 -7.36 3.92 -10.73
CA ARG A 241 -6.34 2.85 -10.69
C ARG A 241 -4.89 3.32 -10.82
N ALA A 242 -4.67 4.54 -11.32
CA ALA A 242 -3.33 5.10 -11.49
C ALA A 242 -2.79 5.79 -10.23
N HIS A 243 -3.63 6.01 -9.22
CA HIS A 243 -3.27 6.66 -7.97
C HIS A 243 -2.22 5.84 -7.19
N GLN A 244 -1.29 6.51 -6.50
CA GLN A 244 -0.17 5.86 -5.79
C GLN A 244 -0.65 4.81 -4.77
N THR A 245 -1.74 5.11 -4.08
CA THR A 245 -2.38 4.24 -3.09
C THR A 245 -3.04 3.00 -3.71
N GLU A 246 -3.58 3.08 -4.94
CA GLU A 246 -4.08 1.88 -5.64
C GLU A 246 -2.94 0.92 -5.99
N ARG A 247 -1.75 1.47 -6.21
CA ARG A 247 -0.53 0.75 -6.58
C ARG A 247 0.26 0.28 -5.35
N TYR A 248 -0.14 0.67 -4.14
CA TYR A 248 0.56 0.40 -2.87
C TYR A 248 1.99 0.99 -2.87
N GLN A 249 2.25 2.03 -3.67
CA GLN A 249 3.58 2.66 -3.75
C GLN A 249 3.86 3.50 -2.50
N GLY A 250 2.82 4.19 -2.03
CA GLY A 250 2.76 5.01 -0.82
C GLY A 250 1.32 5.47 -0.61
N ALA A 251 1.02 6.04 0.55
CA ALA A 251 -0.28 6.64 0.84
C ALA A 251 -0.13 7.79 1.85
N ASP A 252 -0.97 8.81 1.74
CA ASP A 252 -1.20 9.76 2.84
C ASP A 252 -2.33 9.26 3.77
N CYS A 253 -2.62 10.02 4.83
CA CYS A 253 -3.62 9.69 5.84
C CYS A 253 -5.04 9.55 5.26
N ALA A 254 -5.51 10.45 4.39
CA ALA A 254 -6.85 10.38 3.81
C ALA A 254 -6.94 9.40 2.63
N ASP A 255 -5.85 9.25 1.90
CA ASP A 255 -5.68 8.34 0.79
C ASP A 255 -5.82 6.90 1.24
N VAL A 256 -5.22 6.51 2.38
CA VAL A 256 -5.35 5.13 2.86
C VAL A 256 -6.79 4.80 3.24
N ILE A 257 -7.54 5.76 3.80
CA ILE A 257 -8.99 5.61 4.06
C ILE A 257 -9.74 5.42 2.75
N SER A 258 -9.48 6.28 1.76
CA SER A 258 -10.10 6.22 0.43
C SER A 258 -9.75 4.92 -0.28
N GLY A 259 -8.47 4.51 -0.24
CA GLY A 259 -7.97 3.26 -0.81
C GLY A 259 -8.60 2.03 -0.17
N GLY A 260 -8.66 1.98 1.17
CA GLY A 260 -9.36 0.92 1.90
C GLY A 260 -10.83 0.82 1.53
N ALA A 261 -11.53 1.95 1.45
CA ALA A 261 -12.94 2.01 1.08
C ALA A 261 -13.17 1.49 -0.35
N ARG A 262 -12.32 1.90 -1.30
CA ARG A 262 -12.35 1.44 -2.70
C ARG A 262 -12.08 -0.05 -2.82
N ARG A 263 -11.10 -0.57 -2.08
CA ARG A 263 -10.81 -2.02 -2.03
C ARG A 263 -11.95 -2.82 -1.41
N ALA A 264 -12.65 -2.23 -0.44
CA ALA A 264 -13.89 -2.74 0.11
C ALA A 264 -15.11 -2.53 -0.82
N GLY A 265 -14.95 -1.99 -2.02
CA GLY A 265 -16.00 -1.88 -3.04
C GLY A 265 -16.79 -0.58 -3.04
N ALA A 266 -16.46 0.40 -2.18
CA ALA A 266 -17.07 1.73 -2.20
C ALA A 266 -16.25 2.69 -3.07
N PRO A 267 -16.82 3.31 -4.13
CA PRO A 267 -16.08 4.17 -5.05
C PRO A 267 -15.85 5.58 -4.48
N VAL A 268 -15.23 5.68 -3.31
CA VAL A 268 -14.81 6.97 -2.71
C VAL A 268 -13.64 7.52 -3.55
N PRO A 269 -13.67 8.78 -3.99
CA PRO A 269 -12.52 9.40 -4.64
C PRO A 269 -11.41 9.70 -3.63
N TYR A 270 -10.18 9.84 -4.11
CA TYR A 270 -9.08 10.37 -3.30
C TYR A 270 -9.35 11.84 -3.01
N VAL A 271 -9.46 12.17 -1.72
CA VAL A 271 -9.87 13.50 -1.22
C VAL A 271 -9.10 13.82 0.05
N SER A 272 -9.05 15.10 0.42
CA SER A 272 -8.46 15.53 1.70
C SER A 272 -9.26 15.01 2.89
N VAL A 273 -8.64 15.04 4.08
CA VAL A 273 -9.26 14.70 5.36
C VAL A 273 -10.58 15.45 5.55
N ALA A 274 -10.57 16.77 5.38
CA ALA A 274 -11.78 17.60 5.50
C ALA A 274 -12.88 17.18 4.52
N ALA A 275 -12.54 16.79 3.29
CA ALA A 275 -13.50 16.39 2.27
C ALA A 275 -14.11 14.99 2.49
N LEU A 276 -13.59 14.17 3.41
CA LEU A 276 -14.23 12.90 3.81
C LEU A 276 -15.65 13.12 4.36
N ARG A 277 -15.96 14.31 4.89
CA ARG A 277 -17.31 14.70 5.33
C ARG A 277 -18.37 14.68 4.23
N ASN A 278 -17.96 14.70 2.96
CA ASN A 278 -18.89 14.57 1.83
C ASN A 278 -19.36 13.11 1.65
N TYR A 279 -18.61 12.15 2.19
CA TYR A 279 -18.81 10.71 2.05
C TYR A 279 -19.29 10.03 3.34
N ALA A 280 -19.16 10.74 4.45
CA ALA A 280 -19.54 10.31 5.78
C ALA A 280 -20.50 11.34 6.43
N TYR A 281 -21.10 10.97 7.56
CA TYR A 281 -21.85 11.87 8.42
C TYR A 281 -21.25 11.86 9.82
N ALA A 282 -21.44 12.93 10.58
CA ALA A 282 -20.93 13.02 11.95
C ALA A 282 -21.68 12.07 12.88
N VAL A 283 -20.94 11.27 13.65
CA VAL A 283 -21.49 10.46 14.75
C VAL A 283 -21.47 11.24 16.06
N THR A 284 -20.46 12.11 16.23
CA THR A 284 -20.29 12.96 17.41
C THR A 284 -20.22 14.44 17.04
N GLY A 285 -20.37 15.30 18.05
CA GLY A 285 -19.86 16.67 18.01
C GLY A 285 -18.33 16.72 17.96
N LYS A 286 -17.76 17.93 18.10
CA LYS A 286 -16.31 18.09 18.33
C LYS A 286 -15.99 17.72 19.77
N LEU A 287 -14.93 16.96 19.97
CA LEU A 287 -14.48 16.51 21.28
C LEU A 287 -13.01 16.86 21.45
N LEU A 288 -12.58 17.25 22.65
CA LEU A 288 -11.18 17.34 23.00
C LEU A 288 -10.76 15.98 23.56
N LEU A 289 -9.77 15.36 22.93
CA LEU A 289 -8.95 14.32 23.54
C LEU A 289 -7.82 15.02 24.26
N ASP A 290 -7.79 14.98 25.59
CA ASP A 290 -6.68 15.57 26.34
C ASP A 290 -5.48 14.60 26.47
N SER A 291 -4.41 15.06 27.12
CA SER A 291 -3.21 14.25 27.36
C SER A 291 -3.42 13.08 28.33
N SER A 292 -4.50 13.10 29.13
CA SER A 292 -4.88 11.99 30.01
C SER A 292 -5.71 10.91 29.29
N GLY A 293 -6.16 11.21 28.07
CA GLY A 293 -7.00 10.32 27.29
C GLY A 293 -8.50 10.46 27.56
N LEU A 294 -8.90 11.54 28.23
CA LEU A 294 -10.31 11.85 28.49
C LEU A 294 -10.93 12.63 27.33
N TRP A 295 -12.23 12.43 27.14
CA TRP A 295 -13.02 13.12 26.12
C TRP A 295 -13.86 14.23 26.75
N GLU A 296 -13.73 15.45 26.22
CA GLU A 296 -14.53 16.60 26.65
C GLU A 296 -15.27 17.24 25.46
N LEU A 297 -16.50 17.70 25.65
CA LEU A 297 -17.21 18.45 24.60
C LEU A 297 -16.56 19.81 24.37
N VAL A 298 -16.14 20.10 23.14
CA VAL A 298 -15.60 21.43 22.83
C VAL A 298 -16.75 22.39 22.53
N HIS A 299 -16.94 23.38 23.40
CA HIS A 299 -17.88 24.47 23.18
C HIS A 299 -17.17 25.68 22.59
N ASP A 300 -17.11 25.74 21.26
CA ASP A 300 -16.89 27.03 20.61
C ASP A 300 -17.42 27.08 19.17
N LYS A 301 -18.45 27.91 18.97
CA LYS A 301 -19.02 28.21 17.64
C LYS A 301 -18.50 29.51 17.03
N ARG A 302 -17.72 30.31 17.76
CA ARG A 302 -17.46 31.72 17.41
C ARG A 302 -15.98 32.12 17.47
N THR A 303 -15.17 31.57 18.37
CA THR A 303 -13.78 32.02 18.61
C THR A 303 -12.71 31.01 18.18
N GLY A 304 -13.09 29.77 17.85
CA GLY A 304 -12.15 28.70 17.53
C GLY A 304 -11.27 28.24 18.69
N LYS A 305 -11.49 28.75 19.91
CA LYS A 305 -10.78 28.34 21.12
C LYS A 305 -11.35 27.03 21.65
N VAL A 306 -10.47 26.13 22.06
CA VAL A 306 -10.86 24.90 22.74
C VAL A 306 -11.10 25.24 24.20
N SER A 307 -12.36 25.42 24.61
CA SER A 307 -12.73 25.44 26.02
C SER A 307 -12.86 24.00 26.53
N ARG A 308 -12.27 23.70 27.69
CA ARG A 308 -12.54 22.44 28.39
C ARG A 308 -14.03 22.36 28.68
N GLY A 309 -14.64 21.25 28.34
CA GLY A 309 -16.08 21.06 28.48
C GLY A 309 -16.43 19.85 29.31
N LYS A 310 -17.72 19.51 29.35
CA LYS A 310 -18.22 18.36 30.10
C LYS A 310 -17.56 17.08 29.58
N ARG A 311 -17.01 16.27 30.50
CA ARG A 311 -16.53 14.92 30.19
C ARG A 311 -17.65 14.08 29.56
N VAL A 312 -17.32 13.33 28.53
CA VAL A 312 -18.27 12.45 27.85
C VAL A 312 -17.80 11.02 27.79
N THR A 313 -18.73 10.11 28.03
CA THR A 313 -18.55 8.68 27.77
C THR A 313 -19.04 8.36 26.38
N LEU A 314 -18.18 7.76 25.56
CA LEU A 314 -18.51 7.38 24.19
C LEU A 314 -18.86 5.90 24.18
N ALA A 315 -20.12 5.55 23.95
CA ALA A 315 -20.49 4.14 23.81
C ALA A 315 -19.80 3.51 22.58
N TRP A 316 -19.38 2.25 22.70
CA TRP A 316 -18.86 1.43 21.60
C TRP A 316 -19.79 0.26 21.31
N GLY A 317 -20.15 0.05 20.04
CA GLY A 317 -20.89 -1.14 19.62
C GLY A 317 -21.89 -0.89 18.49
N SER A 318 -23.00 -1.64 18.53
CA SER A 318 -24.04 -1.60 17.50
C SER A 318 -25.21 -0.66 17.83
N THR A 319 -25.27 -0.13 19.05
CA THR A 319 -26.37 0.74 19.48
C THR A 319 -26.38 2.07 18.70
N ARG A 320 -27.57 2.68 18.60
CA ARG A 320 -27.73 3.94 17.87
C ARG A 320 -26.88 5.02 18.54
N GLY A 321 -26.05 5.70 17.74
CA GLY A 321 -25.15 6.75 18.23
C GLY A 321 -23.82 6.26 18.80
N ALA A 322 -23.67 4.97 19.13
CA ALA A 322 -22.39 4.42 19.57
C ALA A 322 -21.37 4.45 18.43
N LEU A 323 -20.11 4.68 18.81
CA LEU A 323 -18.95 4.49 17.95
C LEU A 323 -18.79 3.01 17.64
N ARG A 324 -18.19 2.70 16.48
CA ARG A 324 -17.92 1.32 16.10
C ARG A 324 -16.72 1.20 15.20
N ARG A 325 -16.23 -0.04 15.10
CA ARG A 325 -15.21 -0.43 14.13
C ARG A 325 -15.53 0.07 12.72
N GLY A 326 -14.60 0.81 12.12
CA GLY A 326 -14.73 1.38 10.79
C GLY A 326 -15.25 2.82 10.75
N ASP A 327 -15.68 3.39 11.88
CA ASP A 327 -15.87 4.83 11.98
C ASP A 327 -14.51 5.54 11.82
N ILE A 328 -14.56 6.78 11.35
CA ILE A 328 -13.42 7.61 10.99
C ILE A 328 -13.25 8.67 12.07
N MET A 329 -12.05 8.81 12.63
CA MET A 329 -11.70 9.85 13.59
C MET A 329 -10.95 10.94 12.85
N LEU A 330 -11.58 12.11 12.64
CA LEU A 330 -10.87 13.30 12.18
C LEU A 330 -10.11 13.90 13.36
N ILE A 331 -8.88 14.35 13.14
CA ILE A 331 -7.96 14.80 14.18
C ILE A 331 -7.42 16.19 13.80
N ASP A 332 -7.48 17.11 14.76
CA ASP A 332 -6.97 18.47 14.69
C ASP A 332 -6.11 18.72 15.93
N TYR A 333 -4.79 18.65 15.79
CA TYR A 333 -3.87 18.65 16.93
C TYR A 333 -3.84 20.01 17.63
N VAL A 334 -3.97 20.01 18.95
CA VAL A 334 -3.95 21.24 19.75
C VAL A 334 -2.50 21.70 19.97
N GLY A 335 -2.23 22.98 19.74
CA GLY A 335 -0.91 23.58 19.94
C GLY A 335 0.13 23.24 18.87
N PHE A 336 -0.25 22.52 17.81
CA PHE A 336 0.67 22.17 16.75
C PHE A 336 0.69 23.22 15.63
N ASN A 337 1.62 24.17 15.73
CA ASN A 337 1.79 25.25 14.74
C ASN A 337 2.33 24.77 13.37
N GLY A 338 2.74 23.49 13.26
CA GLY A 338 3.32 22.94 12.04
C GLY A 338 2.30 22.75 10.91
N SER A 339 1.03 22.51 11.24
CA SER A 339 -0.06 22.41 10.28
C SER A 339 -1.06 23.57 10.47
N PRO A 340 -1.10 24.55 9.55
CA PRO A 340 -2.01 25.69 9.67
C PRO A 340 -3.48 25.33 9.33
N ARG A 341 -3.78 24.07 9.01
CA ARG A 341 -5.11 23.63 8.55
C ARG A 341 -5.79 22.82 9.64
N ALA A 342 -7.04 23.17 9.93
CA ALA A 342 -7.89 22.34 10.76
C ALA A 342 -8.15 20.99 10.08
N TRP A 343 -8.15 19.90 10.87
CA TRP A 343 -8.41 18.52 10.42
C TRP A 343 -7.36 18.01 9.43
N ASP A 344 -6.09 18.05 9.80
CA ASP A 344 -5.00 17.62 8.92
C ASP A 344 -4.68 16.12 9.01
N HIS A 345 -5.28 15.41 9.98
CA HIS A 345 -5.03 13.99 10.17
C HIS A 345 -6.31 13.19 10.39
N VAL A 346 -6.22 11.88 10.11
CA VAL A 346 -7.36 10.96 10.18
C VAL A 346 -6.94 9.56 10.59
N ALA A 347 -7.80 8.94 11.39
CA ALA A 347 -7.69 7.55 11.80
C ALA A 347 -9.01 6.79 11.58
N VAL A 348 -8.97 5.47 11.71
CA VAL A 348 -10.14 4.59 11.67
C VAL A 348 -10.17 3.70 12.89
N LEU A 349 -11.34 3.63 13.52
CA LEU A 349 -11.59 2.82 14.71
C LEU A 349 -11.45 1.35 14.37
N ARG A 350 -10.57 0.63 15.08
CA ARG A 350 -10.25 -0.77 14.78
C ARG A 350 -10.92 -1.73 15.75
N ARG A 351 -10.75 -1.53 17.05
CA ARG A 351 -11.16 -2.51 18.06
C ARG A 351 -11.37 -1.84 19.41
N ASP A 352 -12.40 -2.34 20.09
CA ASP A 352 -12.64 -2.12 21.52
C ASP A 352 -11.61 -2.90 22.34
N ASN A 353 -10.60 -2.17 22.80
CA ASN A 353 -9.51 -2.58 23.67
C ASN A 353 -9.40 -1.61 24.86
N GLY A 354 -10.45 -0.81 25.08
CA GLY A 354 -10.54 0.15 26.15
C GLY A 354 -10.45 -0.50 27.53
N THR A 355 -10.33 0.36 28.54
CA THR A 355 -10.37 -0.04 29.94
C THR A 355 -11.74 -0.60 30.32
N THR A 356 -12.81 -0.08 29.72
CA THR A 356 -14.19 -0.54 29.96
C THR A 356 -14.81 -1.04 28.66
N ARG A 357 -15.13 -2.34 28.60
CA ARG A 357 -15.78 -2.94 27.43
C ARG A 357 -17.08 -2.22 27.07
N GLY A 358 -17.30 -1.98 25.78
CA GLY A 358 -18.46 -1.25 25.28
C GLY A 358 -18.37 0.26 25.46
N THR A 359 -17.22 0.78 25.90
CA THR A 359 -16.91 2.21 25.96
C THR A 359 -15.66 2.49 25.13
N PHE A 360 -15.72 3.53 24.30
CA PHE A 360 -14.57 4.03 23.58
C PHE A 360 -13.78 5.03 24.45
N ASP A 361 -12.55 4.68 24.79
CA ASP A 361 -11.57 5.45 25.55
C ASP A 361 -10.21 5.52 24.84
N ALA A 362 -9.24 6.18 25.47
CA ALA A 362 -7.92 6.39 24.88
C ALA A 362 -7.10 5.12 24.63
N LYS A 363 -7.41 3.97 25.26
CA LYS A 363 -6.69 2.71 25.03
C LYS A 363 -7.23 1.94 23.82
N ASP A 364 -8.38 2.35 23.28
CA ASP A 364 -8.93 1.72 22.09
C ASP A 364 -8.04 1.85 20.87
N ARG A 365 -8.13 0.85 19.98
CA ARG A 365 -7.21 0.74 18.86
C ARG A 365 -7.73 1.49 17.64
N ILE A 366 -6.84 2.26 17.03
CA ILE A 366 -7.08 2.97 15.79
C ILE A 366 -6.04 2.58 14.73
N LEU A 367 -6.43 2.70 13.46
CA LEU A 367 -5.54 2.61 12.31
C LEU A 367 -5.37 3.99 11.69
N HIS A 368 -4.14 4.46 11.55
CA HIS A 368 -3.83 5.72 10.87
C HIS A 368 -2.49 5.63 10.14
N MET A 369 -2.20 6.58 9.25
CA MET A 369 -0.84 6.70 8.73
C MET A 369 0.04 7.37 9.78
N GLY A 370 0.89 6.57 10.43
CA GLY A 370 1.87 7.05 11.38
C GLY A 370 3.01 7.79 10.69
N TYR A 371 3.66 8.68 11.43
CA TYR A 371 4.82 9.40 10.96
C TYR A 371 5.96 8.42 10.62
N LEU A 372 6.48 8.49 9.40
CA LEU A 372 7.52 7.63 8.79
C LEU A 372 7.16 6.14 8.58
N PHE A 373 6.45 5.47 9.48
CA PHE A 373 6.35 4.00 9.44
C PHE A 373 5.13 3.45 8.69
N GLY A 374 4.43 4.30 7.93
CA GLY A 374 3.29 3.88 7.13
C GLY A 374 2.03 3.72 7.97
N LEU A 375 1.13 2.81 7.58
CA LEU A 375 -0.05 2.51 8.39
C LEU A 375 0.38 1.90 9.73
N THR A 376 -0.15 2.40 10.83
CA THR A 376 0.13 1.95 12.20
C THR A 376 -1.15 1.53 12.90
N ASP A 377 -1.00 0.63 13.86
CA ASP A 377 -2.04 0.27 14.82
C ASP A 377 -1.61 0.79 16.19
N THR A 378 -2.31 1.79 16.69
CA THR A 378 -1.96 2.53 17.92
C THR A 378 -3.20 2.70 18.79
N THR A 379 -3.02 3.29 19.97
CA THR A 379 -4.13 3.66 20.85
C THR A 379 -4.67 5.02 20.44
N ALA A 380 -5.97 5.27 20.62
CA ALA A 380 -6.57 6.57 20.30
C ALA A 380 -5.89 7.72 21.06
N GLY A 381 -5.48 7.46 22.31
CA GLY A 381 -4.74 8.39 23.15
C GLY A 381 -3.41 8.87 22.59
N SER A 382 -2.76 8.11 21.68
CA SER A 382 -1.51 8.55 21.06
C SER A 382 -1.66 9.75 20.13
N GLU A 383 -2.90 10.12 19.80
CA GLU A 383 -3.23 11.27 18.96
C GLU A 383 -3.62 12.51 19.78
N GLY A 384 -3.65 12.42 21.11
CA GLY A 384 -3.92 13.54 22.01
C GLY A 384 -2.64 14.35 22.33
N PRO A 385 -2.77 15.66 22.68
CA PRO A 385 -4.01 16.41 22.76
C PRO A 385 -4.52 16.86 21.38
N ALA A 386 -5.80 16.64 21.11
CA ALA A 386 -6.41 16.99 19.82
C ALA A 386 -7.90 17.27 19.93
N VAL A 387 -8.40 18.16 19.08
CA VAL A 387 -9.83 18.23 18.77
C VAL A 387 -10.15 17.16 17.75
N VAL A 388 -11.14 16.33 18.06
CA VAL A 388 -11.53 15.19 17.26
C VAL A 388 -12.99 15.26 16.86
N LYS A 389 -13.32 14.56 15.78
CA LYS A 389 -14.71 14.33 15.38
C LYS A 389 -14.85 12.97 14.72
N PHE A 390 -15.81 12.18 15.20
CA PHE A 390 -16.07 10.88 14.61
C PHE A 390 -17.08 10.98 13.48
N LEU A 391 -16.75 10.36 12.36
CA LEU A 391 -17.60 10.26 11.19
C LEU A 391 -17.90 8.80 10.87
N ARG A 392 -19.00 8.58 10.17
CA ARG A 392 -19.40 7.26 9.68
C ARG A 392 -19.78 7.37 8.22
N PHE A 393 -19.24 6.48 7.39
CA PHE A 393 -19.59 6.43 5.97
C PHE A 393 -21.12 6.42 5.78
N ARG A 394 -21.62 7.17 4.80
CA ARG A 394 -23.06 7.19 4.49
C ARG A 394 -23.55 5.79 4.08
N ALA A 395 -24.84 5.51 4.29
CA ALA A 395 -25.43 4.19 4.10
C ALA A 395 -25.13 3.54 2.74
N ARG A 396 -25.08 4.33 1.65
CA ARG A 396 -24.72 3.84 0.30
C ARG A 396 -23.34 3.16 0.24
N TYR A 397 -22.37 3.68 0.98
CA TYR A 397 -21.00 3.13 1.03
C TYR A 397 -20.92 1.91 1.95
N GLN A 398 -21.63 1.94 3.09
CA GLN A 398 -21.75 0.77 3.98
C GLN A 398 -22.39 -0.44 3.25
N ARG A 399 -23.42 -0.19 2.44
CA ARG A 399 -24.02 -1.21 1.57
C ARG A 399 -23.02 -1.74 0.55
N ALA A 400 -22.20 -0.87 -0.04
CA ALA A 400 -21.14 -1.28 -0.97
C ALA A 400 -20.11 -2.21 -0.31
N PHE A 401 -19.67 -1.88 0.92
CA PHE A 401 -18.79 -2.74 1.72
C PHE A 401 -19.40 -4.12 1.94
N THR A 402 -20.66 -4.16 2.38
CA THR A 402 -21.38 -5.42 2.66
C THR A 402 -21.53 -6.27 1.40
N ARG A 403 -21.92 -5.67 0.27
CA ARG A 403 -22.02 -6.39 -1.02
C ARG A 403 -20.68 -6.97 -1.46
N ASN A 404 -19.61 -6.20 -1.33
CA ASN A 404 -18.27 -6.68 -1.69
C ASN A 404 -17.82 -7.83 -0.79
N ALA A 405 -17.99 -7.72 0.54
CA ALA A 405 -17.65 -8.77 1.48
C ALA A 405 -18.38 -10.09 1.17
N ARG A 406 -19.70 -10.01 0.91
CA ARG A 406 -20.50 -11.17 0.47
C ARG A 406 -19.99 -11.78 -0.83
N ARG A 407 -19.68 -10.95 -1.83
CA ARG A 407 -19.12 -11.39 -3.13
C ARG A 407 -17.80 -12.12 -2.94
N VAL A 408 -16.88 -11.57 -2.15
CA VAL A 408 -15.57 -12.18 -1.88
C VAL A 408 -15.71 -13.49 -1.10
N LYS A 409 -16.58 -13.53 -0.08
CA LYS A 409 -16.89 -14.76 0.68
C LYS A 409 -17.42 -15.86 -0.23
N ARG A 410 -18.38 -15.56 -1.12
CA ARG A 410 -18.91 -16.52 -2.11
C ARG A 410 -17.83 -17.02 -3.07
N ALA A 411 -16.97 -16.13 -3.57
CA ALA A 411 -15.87 -16.51 -4.46
C ALA A 411 -14.85 -17.43 -3.75
N ARG A 412 -14.59 -17.20 -2.46
CA ARG A 412 -13.72 -18.07 -1.63
C ARG A 412 -14.35 -19.44 -1.40
N ALA A 413 -15.63 -19.49 -1.02
CA ALA A 413 -16.35 -20.76 -0.83
C ALA A 413 -16.36 -21.61 -2.11
N ARG A 414 -16.61 -20.98 -3.28
CA ARG A 414 -16.52 -21.67 -4.58
C ARG A 414 -15.13 -22.25 -4.85
N ARG A 415 -14.05 -21.51 -4.53
CA ARG A 415 -12.68 -22.02 -4.68
C ARG A 415 -12.37 -23.18 -3.73
N ALA A 416 -12.82 -23.11 -2.48
CA ALA A 416 -12.61 -24.19 -1.51
C ALA A 416 -13.24 -25.50 -2.01
N LYS A 417 -14.47 -25.44 -2.53
CA LYS A 417 -15.15 -26.60 -3.14
C LYS A 417 -14.36 -27.19 -4.31
N LEU A 418 -13.79 -26.35 -5.19
CA LEU A 418 -12.97 -26.79 -6.32
C LEU A 418 -11.62 -27.42 -5.92
N VAL A 419 -11.11 -27.13 -4.72
CA VAL A 419 -9.89 -27.76 -4.20
C VAL A 419 -10.20 -29.15 -3.65
N HIS A 420 -11.32 -29.28 -2.91
CA HIS A 420 -11.74 -30.55 -2.33
C HIS A 420 -12.13 -31.58 -3.40
N ALA A 421 -12.89 -31.16 -4.42
CA ALA A 421 -13.27 -32.04 -5.54
C ALA A 421 -12.10 -32.51 -6.45
N LYS A 422 -10.84 -32.17 -6.11
CA LYS A 422 -9.64 -32.65 -6.79
C LYS A 422 -8.74 -33.49 -5.89
N SER A 423 -9.05 -33.56 -4.59
CA SER A 423 -8.35 -34.42 -3.63
C SER A 423 -9.02 -35.78 -3.45
N ASP A 424 -10.29 -35.86 -3.86
CA ASP A 424 -11.06 -37.10 -4.00
C ASP A 424 -10.91 -37.59 -5.44
#